data_AF-A0A3B0VV05-F1
#
_entry.id   AF-A0A3B0VV05-F1
#
_cell.length_a   1.000
_cell.length_b   1.000
_cell.length_c   1.000
_cell.angle_alpha   90.00
_cell.angle_beta   90.00
_cell.angle_gamma   90.00
#
_symmetry.space_group_name_H-M   'P 1'
#
loop_
_entity.id
_entity.type
_entity.pdbx_description
1 polymer ?
#
loop_
_entity_poly.entity_id
_entity_poly.type
_entity_poly.pdbx_seq_one_letter_code
_entity_poly.pdbx_strand_id
1 'polypeptide(L)' 'MTQNRVPIRRVLISVSDKTNIEMLASGLSRLGVEILSTGGTAKMLEQAGMVVTEISEYTEFPEMMDGRIK' A
#
# COMPACT_ATOMS: atom_id res chain seq x y z
N MET A 1 -26.26 5.80 -18.62
CA MET A 1 -25.13 6.48 -17.94
C MET A 1 -23.94 5.54 -17.91
N THR A 2 -23.08 5.61 -18.92
CA THR A 2 -21.82 4.86 -18.94
C THR A 2 -20.84 5.57 -18.01
N GLN A 3 -20.72 5.06 -16.78
CA GLN A 3 -19.68 5.49 -15.84
C GLN A 3 -18.31 5.23 -16.49
N ASN A 4 -17.54 6.30 -16.72
CA ASN A 4 -16.19 6.20 -17.26
C ASN A 4 -15.27 5.63 -16.17
N ARG A 5 -15.08 4.30 -16.17
CA ARG A 5 -14.28 3.61 -15.15
C ARG A 5 -12.82 3.59 -15.56
N VAL A 6 -11.97 4.22 -14.76
CA VAL A 6 -10.50 4.14 -14.91
C VAL A 6 -10.01 2.88 -14.16
N PRO A 7 -9.30 1.96 -14.81
CA PRO A 7 -8.72 0.80 -14.14
C PRO A 7 -7.70 1.22 -13.07
N ILE A 8 -7.80 0.62 -11.88
CA ILE A 8 -6.81 0.81 -10.82
C ILE A 8 -5.58 -0.02 -11.16
N ARG A 9 -4.41 0.62 -11.29
CA ARG A 9 -3.14 -0.05 -11.57
C ARG A 9 -2.21 -0.10 -10.36
N ARG A 10 -2.38 0.84 -9.44
CA ARG A 10 -1.55 1.03 -8.25
C ARG A 10 -2.38 1.59 -7.10
N VAL A 11 -2.06 1.20 -5.88
CA VAL A 11 -2.69 1.70 -4.65
C VAL A 11 -1.62 2.14 -3.65
N LEU A 12 -1.89 3.20 -2.89
CA LEU A 12 -1.15 3.55 -1.67
C LEU A 12 -2.02 3.20 -0.46
N ILE A 13 -1.52 2.33 0.43
CA ILE A 13 -2.21 1.92 1.65
C ILE A 13 -1.44 2.43 2.87
N SER A 14 -2.06 3.28 3.68
CA SER A 14 -1.50 3.78 4.94
C SER A 14 -2.64 3.98 5.93
N VAL A 15 -2.83 3.02 6.84
CA VAL A 15 -3.97 3.00 7.77
C VAL A 15 -3.50 2.76 9.20
N SER A 16 -4.15 3.43 10.15
CA SER A 16 -3.89 3.23 11.58
C SER A 16 -4.49 1.90 12.06
N ASP A 17 -5.80 1.72 11.79
CA ASP A 17 -6.51 0.46 11.98
C ASP A 17 -6.27 -0.46 10.79
N LYS A 18 -5.75 -1.66 11.07
CA LYS A 18 -5.32 -2.63 10.06
C LYS A 18 -6.29 -3.81 9.95
N THR A 19 -7.47 -3.69 10.54
CA THR A 19 -8.53 -4.69 10.44
C THR A 19 -8.78 -5.05 8.97
N ASN A 20 -8.64 -6.33 8.63
CA ASN A 20 -8.85 -6.90 7.29
C ASN A 20 -7.96 -6.33 6.16
N ILE A 21 -6.84 -5.65 6.47
CA ILE A 21 -5.98 -5.06 5.44
C ILE A 21 -5.36 -6.12 4.51
N GLU A 22 -5.05 -7.31 5.03
CA GLU A 22 -4.50 -8.41 4.25
C GLU A 22 -5.48 -8.91 3.19
N MET A 23 -6.78 -8.98 3.54
CA MET A 23 -7.84 -9.37 2.62
C MET A 23 -7.98 -8.36 1.47
N LEU A 24 -7.93 -7.07 1.79
CA LEU A 24 -7.96 -5.99 0.80
C LEU A 24 -6.73 -6.05 -0.12
N ALA A 25 -5.53 -6.12 0.45
CA ALA A 25 -4.27 -6.17 -0.28
C ALA A 25 -4.19 -7.41 -1.18
N SER A 26 -4.57 -8.58 -0.67
CA SER A 26 -4.63 -9.82 -1.45
C SER A 26 -5.57 -9.70 -2.64
N GLY A 27 -6.77 -9.14 -2.43
CA GLY A 27 -7.74 -8.91 -3.51
C GLY A 27 -7.18 -8.02 -4.62
N LEU A 28 -6.52 -6.93 -4.24
CA LEU A 28 -5.89 -5.99 -5.18
C LEU A 28 -4.70 -6.62 -5.91
N SER A 29 -3.82 -7.33 -5.19
CA SER A 29 -2.66 -8.02 -5.75
C SER A 29 -3.08 -9.08 -6.78
N ARG A 30 -4.14 -9.86 -6.49
CA ARG A 30 -4.72 -10.84 -7.44
C ARG A 30 -5.27 -10.21 -8.72
N LEU A 31 -5.60 -8.92 -8.70
CA LEU A 31 -6.04 -8.16 -9.87
C LEU A 31 -4.85 -7.50 -10.60
N GLY A 32 -3.61 -7.74 -10.18
CA GLY A 32 -2.41 -7.14 -10.75
C GLY A 32 -2.18 -5.69 -10.34
N VAL A 33 -2.79 -5.24 -9.24
CA VAL A 33 -2.58 -3.89 -8.70
C VAL A 33 -1.29 -3.85 -7.89
N GLU A 34 -0.42 -2.91 -8.21
CA GLU A 34 0.80 -2.63 -7.45
C GLU A 34 0.46 -1.99 -6.10
N ILE A 35 1.06 -2.48 -5.02
CA ILE A 35 0.79 -2.01 -3.65
C ILE A 35 1.99 -1.20 -3.15
N LEU A 36 1.75 0.07 -2.87
CA LEU A 36 2.68 0.95 -2.15
C LEU A 36 2.19 1.09 -0.71
N SER A 37 3.11 1.09 0.24
CA SER A 37 2.79 1.32 1.65
C SER A 37 3.98 1.91 2.40
N THR A 38 3.77 2.24 3.67
CA THR A 38 4.83 2.80 4.52
C THR A 38 4.60 2.45 5.99
N GLY A 39 5.68 2.57 6.77
CA GLY A 39 5.68 2.40 8.22
C GLY A 39 5.04 1.09 8.68
N GLY A 40 4.20 1.15 9.72
CA GLY A 40 3.55 -0.03 10.30
C GLY A 40 2.54 -0.73 9.37
N THR A 41 2.09 -0.08 8.30
CA THR A 41 1.18 -0.71 7.32
C THR A 41 1.98 -1.62 6.39
N ALA A 42 3.10 -1.13 5.85
CA ALA A 42 3.99 -1.93 5.01
C ALA A 42 4.47 -3.17 5.74
N LYS A 43 4.97 -3.01 6.97
CA LYS A 43 5.45 -4.12 7.81
C LYS A 43 4.42 -5.22 8.00
N MET A 44 3.15 -4.88 8.25
CA MET A 44 2.10 -5.89 8.43
C MET A 44 1.81 -6.65 7.13
N LEU A 45 1.77 -5.95 6.00
CA LEU A 45 1.52 -6.57 4.70
C LEU A 45 2.68 -7.47 4.26
N GLU A 46 3.93 -7.05 4.48
CA GLU A 46 5.13 -7.86 4.25
C GLU A 46 5.15 -9.12 5.11
N GLN A 47 4.79 -9.00 6.39
CA GLN A 47 4.67 -10.15 7.31
C GLN A 47 3.59 -11.15 6.87
N ALA A 48 2.56 -10.68 6.18
CA ALA A 48 1.53 -11.50 5.54
C ALA A 48 1.98 -12.11 4.19
N GLY A 49 3.25 -11.91 3.79
CA GLY A 49 3.82 -12.44 2.55
C GLY A 49 3.42 -11.68 1.29
N MET A 50 2.89 -10.47 1.42
CA MET A 50 2.52 -9.62 0.27
C MET A 50 3.75 -8.91 -0.29
N VAL A 51 3.77 -8.74 -1.62
CA VAL A 51 4.73 -7.87 -2.30
C VAL A 51 4.27 -6.43 -2.13
N VAL A 52 5.08 -5.61 -1.48
CA VAL A 52 4.81 -4.19 -1.19
C VAL A 52 6.03 -3.38 -1.59
N THR A 53 5.81 -2.28 -2.31
CA THR A 53 6.84 -1.27 -2.54
C THR A 53 6.79 -0.25 -1.39
N GLU A 54 7.90 -0.05 -0.70
CA GLU A 54 7.97 0.94 0.38
C GLU A 54 8.03 2.36 -0.21
N ILE A 55 7.36 3.34 0.41
CA ILE A 55 7.30 4.70 -0.12
C ILE A 55 8.66 5.38 -0.22
N SER A 56 9.56 5.19 0.74
CA SER A 56 10.93 5.72 0.69
C SER A 56 11.75 5.12 -0.44
N GLU A 57 11.50 3.87 -0.84
CA GLU A 57 12.09 3.29 -2.05
C GLU A 57 11.54 3.98 -3.31
N TYR A 58 10.22 4.20 -3.36
CA TYR A 58 9.56 4.84 -4.50
C TYR A 58 9.92 6.33 -4.66
N THR A 59 10.08 7.06 -3.55
CA THR A 59 10.38 8.51 -3.54
C THR A 59 11.87 8.80 -3.50
N GLU A 60 12.71 7.79 -3.26
CA GLU A 60 14.14 7.93 -2.95
C GLU A 60 14.40 8.87 -1.76
N PHE A 61 13.44 8.97 -0.83
CA PHE A 61 13.48 9.87 0.31
C PHE A 61 13.14 9.16 1.61
N PRO A 62 13.98 9.24 2.66
CA PRO A 62 13.78 8.47 3.89
C PRO A 62 12.64 9.03 4.75
N GLU A 63 12.01 8.13 5.52
CA GLU A 63 11.10 8.52 6.60
C GLU A 63 11.85 9.29 7.70
N MET A 64 11.29 10.40 8.19
CA MET A 64 11.92 11.27 9.18
C MET A 64 10.90 11.95 10.10
N MET A 65 11.43 12.60 11.15
CA MET A 65 10.64 13.30 12.18
C MET A 65 9.59 12.40 12.86
N ASP A 66 9.99 11.19 13.28
CA ASP A 66 9.11 10.21 13.94
C ASP A 66 7.87 9.86 13.09
N GLY A 67 8.11 9.63 11.79
CA GLY A 67 7.08 9.29 10.80
C GLY A 67 6.15 10.42 10.41
N ARG A 68 6.49 11.67 10.72
CA ARG A 68 5.75 12.86 10.25
C ARG A 68 6.04 13.20 8.79
N ILE A 69 7.20 12.78 8.29
CA ILE A 69 7.60 12.88 6.88
C ILE A 69 7.93 11.47 6.41
N LYS A 70 7.33 11.06 5.31
CA LYS A 70 7.42 9.72 4.74
C LYS A 70 7.59 9.84 3.24
#